data_AF-A0A7W0PRU8-F1
#
_entry.id   AF-A0A7W0PRU8-F1
#
_cell.length_a   1.000
_cell.length_b   1.000
_cell.length_c   1.000
_cell.angle_alpha   90.00
_cell.angle_beta   90.00
_cell.angle_gamma   90.00
#
_symmetry.space_group_name_H-M   'P 1'
#
loop_
_entity.id
_entity.type
_entity.pdbx_description
1 polymer ?
#
loop_
_entity_poly.entity_id
_entity_poly.type
_entity_poly.pdbx_seq_one_letter_code
_entity_poly.pdbx_strand_id
1 'polypeptide(L)'
;MTVNREQKFRDARFGMFIHWGPYSLRGVEASWPLVQGTIPWDEYEDLANDLKPMLYDPVAWAALAKRAGVRFAILTSKHHDGYALFDTRLDSYAAPHMAAGRDLLRPYMDAFRDADILVGF
;
A
#
# COMPACT_ATOMS: atom_id res chain seq x y z
N MET A 1 -21.57 -18.67 -16.43
CA MET A 1 -21.60 -18.98 -14.98
C MET A 1 -21.28 -17.70 -14.23
N THR A 2 -22.18 -17.20 -13.39
CA THR A 2 -21.95 -16.02 -12.55
C THR A 2 -20.89 -16.38 -11.50
N VAL A 3 -19.71 -15.76 -11.58
CA VAL A 3 -18.69 -15.89 -10.54
C VAL A 3 -19.22 -15.22 -9.29
N ASN A 4 -19.53 -16.00 -8.26
CA ASN A 4 -19.91 -15.47 -6.95
C ASN A 4 -18.65 -14.84 -6.29
N ARG A 5 -18.60 -13.50 -6.29
CA ARG A 5 -17.45 -12.72 -5.77
C ARG A 5 -17.20 -12.99 -4.28
N GLU A 6 -18.26 -13.14 -3.49
CA GLU A 6 -18.15 -13.46 -2.06
C GLU A 6 -17.57 -14.86 -1.85
N GLN A 7 -18.04 -15.85 -2.63
CA GLN A 7 -17.50 -17.20 -2.57
C GLN A 7 -16.00 -17.21 -2.91
N LYS A 8 -15.58 -16.46 -3.92
CA LYS A 8 -14.15 -16.34 -4.30
C LYS A 8 -13.28 -15.83 -3.14
N PHE A 9 -13.76 -14.82 -2.41
CA PHE A 9 -13.07 -14.32 -1.22
C PHE A 9 -13.09 -15.34 -0.08
N ARG A 10 -14.24 -15.97 0.18
CA ARG A 10 -14.34 -17.03 1.20
C ARG A 10 -13.34 -18.15 0.93
N ASP A 11 -13.24 -18.62 -0.31
CA ASP A 11 -12.35 -19.73 -0.69
C ASP A 11 -10.86 -19.36 -0.63
N ALA A 12 -10.52 -18.08 -0.74
CA ALA A 12 -9.15 -17.61 -0.59
C ALA A 12 -8.61 -17.87 0.83
N ARG A 13 -9.47 -17.73 1.87
CA ARG A 13 -9.19 -17.97 3.30
C ARG A 13 -8.05 -17.13 3.90
N PHE A 14 -6.83 -17.32 3.42
CA PHE A 14 -5.63 -16.70 3.95
C PHE A 14 -5.17 -15.54 3.05
N GLY A 15 -4.92 -14.39 3.69
CA GLY A 15 -4.50 -13.18 3.00
C GLY A 15 -3.43 -12.39 3.74
N MET A 16 -2.84 -11.45 3.02
CA MET A 16 -1.77 -10.57 3.50
C MET A 16 -2.23 -9.13 3.46
N PHE A 17 -2.04 -8.40 4.55
CA PHE A 17 -2.30 -6.97 4.61
C PHE A 17 -0.97 -6.22 4.67
N ILE A 18 -0.79 -5.25 3.78
CA ILE A 18 0.42 -4.43 3.66
C ILE A 18 0.06 -3.00 4.04
N HIS A 19 0.56 -2.54 5.18
CA HIS A 19 0.53 -1.13 5.57
C HIS A 19 1.87 -0.52 5.19
N TRP A 20 1.85 0.40 4.23
CA TRP A 20 3.04 1.11 3.79
C TRP A 20 2.73 2.53 3.35
N GLY A 21 3.63 3.45 3.69
CA GLY A 21 3.52 4.89 3.49
C GLY A 21 4.64 5.65 4.21
N PRO A 22 4.58 6.99 4.28
CA PRO A 22 5.61 7.82 4.90
C PRO A 22 5.94 7.43 6.36
N TYR A 23 4.94 6.99 7.13
CA TYR A 23 5.11 6.48 8.51
C TYR A 23 6.15 5.36 8.63
N SER A 24 6.38 4.57 7.57
CA SER A 24 7.36 3.48 7.59
C SER A 24 8.81 3.94 7.76
N LEU A 25 9.11 5.23 7.53
CA LEU A 25 10.47 5.78 7.64
C LEU A 25 10.91 6.02 9.08
N ARG A 26 9.99 6.32 9.99
CA ARG A 26 10.32 6.71 11.38
C ARG A 26 10.00 5.63 12.41
N GLY A 27 9.56 4.44 11.96
CA GLY A 27 9.12 3.37 12.88
C GLY A 27 7.97 3.82 13.79
N VAL A 28 7.23 4.85 13.36
CA VAL A 28 6.05 5.34 14.08
C VAL A 28 4.85 4.53 13.67
N GLU A 29 3.87 4.47 14.55
CA GLU A 29 2.58 3.86 14.23
C GLU A 29 1.98 4.57 12.98
N ALA A 30 1.31 3.81 12.11
CA ALA A 30 0.67 4.30 10.90
C ALA A 30 -0.36 5.39 11.19
N SER A 31 0.08 6.64 11.16
CA SER A 31 -0.72 7.88 11.23
C SER A 31 -1.50 8.15 12.51
N TRP A 32 -1.51 7.25 13.50
CA TRP A 32 -2.13 7.56 14.79
C TRP A 32 -1.39 8.61 15.65
N PRO A 33 -0.08 8.86 15.50
CA PRO A 33 0.56 10.01 16.16
C PRO A 33 -0.04 11.36 15.74
N LEU A 34 -0.60 11.47 14.52
CA LEU A 34 -1.35 12.66 14.10
C LEU A 34 -2.66 12.80 14.88
N VAL A 35 -3.39 11.69 15.07
CA VAL A 35 -4.65 11.67 15.82
C VAL A 35 -4.44 12.06 17.29
N GLN A 36 -3.32 11.63 17.87
CA GLN A 36 -2.96 11.92 19.25
C GLN A 36 -2.30 13.30 19.43
N GLY A 37 -1.97 14.00 18.34
CA GLY A 37 -1.25 15.27 18.37
C GLY A 37 0.19 15.14 18.90
N THR A 38 0.78 13.95 18.86
CA THR A 38 2.15 13.69 19.33
C THR A 38 3.21 14.08 18.30
N ILE A 39 2.84 14.20 17.02
CA ILE A 39 3.69 14.72 15.94
C ILE A 39 2.92 15.83 15.22
N PRO A 40 3.47 17.05 15.11
CA PRO A 40 2.92 18.12 14.28
C PRO A 40 2.73 17.69 12.81
N TRP A 41 1.70 18.20 12.14
CA TRP A 41 1.40 17.82 10.76
C TRP A 41 2.54 18.13 9.79
N ASP A 42 3.15 19.30 9.91
CA ASP A 42 4.28 19.73 9.06
C ASP A 42 5.48 18.77 9.18
N GLU A 43 5.84 18.35 10.40
CA GLU A 43 6.90 17.35 10.59
C GLU A 43 6.52 15.98 9.98
N TYR A 44 5.25 15.60 10.05
CA TYR A 44 4.78 14.34 9.50
C TYR A 44 4.72 14.35 7.97
N GLU A 45 4.19 15.44 7.40
CA GLU A 45 4.04 15.64 5.96
C GLU A 45 5.39 15.58 5.26
N ASP A 46 6.44 16.12 5.89
CA ASP A 46 7.81 16.10 5.38
C ASP A 46 8.37 14.69 5.16
N LEU A 47 7.85 13.66 5.85
CA LEU A 47 8.26 12.27 5.61
C LEU A 47 7.98 11.83 4.17
N ALA A 48 6.99 12.41 3.51
CA ALA A 48 6.69 12.11 2.12
C ALA A 48 7.78 12.61 1.15
N ASN A 49 8.55 13.63 1.54
CA ASN A 49 9.73 14.12 0.81
C ASN A 49 10.96 13.20 0.96
N ASP A 50 10.93 12.29 1.93
CA ASP A 50 12.01 11.33 2.19
C ASP A 50 11.68 9.91 1.70
N LEU A 51 10.43 9.61 1.37
CA LEU A 51 10.00 8.28 0.92
C LEU A 51 10.51 7.99 -0.49
N LYS A 52 11.74 7.48 -0.57
CA LYS A 52 12.40 7.04 -1.82
C LYS A 52 12.43 5.51 -1.86
N PRO A 53 11.50 4.86 -2.58
CA PRO A 53 11.33 3.42 -2.55
C PRO A 53 12.34 2.70 -3.46
N MET A 54 13.64 2.81 -3.14
CA MET A 54 14.75 2.32 -3.97
C MET A 54 14.77 0.80 -4.13
N LEU A 55 14.28 0.07 -3.13
CA LEU A 55 14.21 -1.40 -3.12
C LEU A 55 12.78 -1.93 -3.31
N TYR A 56 11.86 -1.08 -3.78
CA TYR A 56 10.49 -1.49 -4.05
C TYR A 56 10.42 -2.41 -5.27
N ASP A 57 10.13 -3.68 -5.00
CA ASP A 57 9.96 -4.74 -5.98
C ASP A 57 8.66 -5.52 -5.66
N PRO A 58 7.52 -5.12 -6.25
CA PRO A 58 6.24 -5.80 -6.00
C PRO A 58 6.21 -7.23 -6.57
N VAL A 59 7.07 -7.57 -7.53
CA VAL A 59 7.20 -8.93 -8.06
C VAL A 59 7.82 -9.83 -7.00
N ALA A 60 8.87 -9.37 -6.32
CA ALA A 60 9.45 -10.10 -5.19
C ALA A 60 8.44 -10.27 -4.05
N TRP A 61 7.63 -9.25 -3.76
CA TRP A 61 6.58 -9.32 -2.75
C TRP A 61 5.51 -10.36 -3.11
N ALA A 62 5.02 -10.34 -4.36
CA ALA A 62 4.05 -11.30 -4.85
C ALA A 62 4.60 -12.74 -4.83
N ALA A 63 5.87 -12.93 -5.20
CA ALA A 63 6.53 -14.22 -5.15
C ALA A 63 6.65 -14.75 -3.71
N LEU A 64 6.97 -13.88 -2.75
CA LEU A 64 7.00 -14.24 -1.33
C LEU A 64 5.60 -14.62 -0.82
N ALA A 65 4.59 -13.79 -1.11
CA ALA A 65 3.20 -14.04 -0.73
C ALA A 65 2.71 -15.39 -1.27
N LYS A 66 3.00 -15.69 -2.54
CA LYS A 66 2.66 -16.97 -3.17
C LYS A 66 3.33 -18.15 -2.48
N ARG A 67 4.63 -18.06 -2.16
CA ARG A 67 5.34 -19.11 -1.41
C ARG A 67 4.77 -19.31 0.00
N ALA A 68 4.27 -18.26 0.63
CA ALA A 68 3.61 -18.32 1.93
C ALA A 68 2.16 -18.87 1.88
N GLY A 69 1.61 -19.13 0.68
CA GLY A 69 0.24 -19.64 0.52
C GLY A 69 -0.85 -18.55 0.56
N VAL A 70 -0.47 -17.28 0.47
CA VAL A 70 -1.40 -16.14 0.42
C VAL A 70 -2.29 -16.24 -0.83
N ARG A 71 -3.59 -16.05 -0.66
CA ARG A 71 -4.59 -16.11 -1.74
C ARG A 71 -5.26 -14.78 -2.04
N PHE A 72 -5.18 -13.83 -1.12
CA PHE A 72 -5.53 -12.44 -1.36
C PHE A 72 -4.56 -11.49 -0.65
N ALA A 73 -4.32 -10.32 -1.22
CA ALA A 73 -3.52 -9.29 -0.58
C ALA A 73 -4.23 -7.94 -0.64
N ILE A 74 -4.01 -7.11 0.38
CA ILE A 74 -4.54 -5.75 0.48
C ILE A 74 -3.38 -4.81 0.78
N LEU A 75 -3.16 -3.80 -0.07
CA LEU A 75 -2.19 -2.73 0.17
C LEU A 75 -2.95 -1.43 0.46
N THR A 76 -2.58 -0.70 1.51
CA THR A 76 -3.18 0.60 1.80
C THR A 76 -3.03 1.57 0.63
N SER A 77 -4.10 1.82 -0.13
CA SER A 77 -4.08 2.83 -1.20
C SER A 77 -3.86 4.25 -0.67
N LYS A 78 -4.45 4.52 0.50
CA LYS A 78 -4.31 5.74 1.30
C LYS A 78 -4.65 5.41 2.76
N HIS A 79 -3.84 5.87 3.72
CA HIS A 79 -4.12 5.68 5.15
C HIS A 79 -4.73 6.97 5.76
N HIS A 80 -4.84 7.06 7.10
CA HIS A 80 -5.44 8.23 7.75
C HIS A 80 -4.60 9.52 7.59
N ASP A 81 -3.31 9.40 7.29
CA ASP A 81 -2.44 10.55 6.95
C ASP A 81 -2.80 11.20 5.61
N GLY A 82 -3.59 10.54 4.77
CA GLY A 82 -3.99 11.05 3.48
C GLY A 82 -2.98 10.83 2.35
N TYR A 83 -1.82 10.21 2.59
CA TYR A 83 -0.82 9.99 1.55
C TYR A 83 -1.29 8.94 0.55
N ALA A 84 -1.52 9.33 -0.71
CA ALA A 84 -1.96 8.40 -1.74
C ALA A 84 -0.78 7.67 -2.39
N LEU A 85 -0.81 6.33 -2.42
CA LEU A 85 0.20 5.52 -3.13
C LEU A 85 0.03 5.49 -4.66
N PHE A 86 -1.02 6.13 -5.17
CA PHE A 86 -1.42 6.11 -6.58
C PHE A 86 -1.50 7.50 -7.19
N ASP A 87 -1.53 7.59 -8.52
CA ASP A 87 -1.67 8.83 -9.27
C ASP A 87 -3.10 9.41 -9.18
N THR A 88 -3.36 10.18 -8.13
CA THR A 88 -4.62 10.91 -7.94
C THR A 88 -4.56 12.30 -8.58
N ARG A 89 -5.67 12.73 -9.21
CA ARG A 89 -5.81 14.08 -9.76
C ARG A 89 -6.37 15.10 -8.78
N LEU A 90 -6.59 14.69 -7.53
CA LEU A 90 -7.31 15.48 -6.51
C LEU A 90 -6.39 16.20 -5.52
N ASP A 91 -5.15 15.73 -5.35
CA ASP A 91 -4.22 16.22 -4.32
C ASP A 91 -2.76 16.01 -4.76
N SER A 92 -1.86 16.88 -4.32
CA SER A 92 -0.41 16.72 -4.44
C SER A 92 0.19 15.82 -3.35
N TYR A 93 -0.55 15.51 -2.28
CA TYR A 93 -0.11 14.58 -1.24
C TYR A 93 -0.15 13.10 -1.68
N ALA A 94 0.65 12.78 -2.71
CA ALA A 94 0.65 11.50 -3.42
C ALA A 94 2.05 11.07 -3.89
N ALA A 95 2.27 9.76 -4.00
CA ALA A 95 3.56 9.17 -4.38
C ALA A 95 4.13 9.66 -5.72
N PRO A 96 3.35 9.76 -6.81
CA PRO A 96 3.85 10.30 -8.08
C PRO A 96 4.24 11.79 -8.02
N HIS A 97 3.68 12.54 -7.07
CA HIS A 97 3.84 13.99 -6.97
C HIS A 97 4.93 14.41 -5.97
N MET A 98 5.57 13.44 -5.32
CA MET A 98 6.58 13.65 -4.28
C MET A 98 7.81 12.76 -4.49
N ALA A 99 8.62 12.55 -3.45
CA ALA A 99 9.93 11.91 -3.56
C ALA A 99 9.92 10.48 -4.11
N ALA A 100 8.79 9.76 -3.98
CA ALA A 100 8.63 8.47 -4.62
C ALA A 100 8.65 8.58 -6.15
N GLY A 101 8.12 9.68 -6.70
CA GLY A 101 8.18 10.07 -8.11
C GLY A 101 7.49 9.10 -9.07
N ARG A 102 6.69 8.15 -8.56
CA ARG A 102 5.99 7.13 -9.34
C ARG A 102 4.79 6.57 -8.60
N ASP A 103 3.88 5.95 -9.35
CA ASP A 103 2.77 5.17 -8.81
C ASP A 103 3.31 3.90 -8.14
N LEU A 104 2.88 3.64 -6.91
CA LEU A 104 3.28 2.49 -6.10
C LEU A 104 2.15 1.47 -5.90
N LEU A 105 0.91 1.82 -6.29
CA LEU A 105 -0.24 0.95 -6.17
C LEU A 105 -0.41 0.07 -7.41
N ARG A 106 -0.36 0.65 -8.62
CA ARG A 106 -0.55 -0.08 -9.87
C ARG A 106 0.49 -1.20 -10.06
N PRO A 107 1.81 -0.99 -9.86
CA PRO A 107 2.79 -2.07 -9.97
C PRO A 107 2.56 -3.21 -8.97
N TYR A 108 2.06 -2.90 -7.77
CA TYR A 108 1.61 -3.90 -6.79
C TYR A 108 0.42 -4.71 -7.32
N MET A 109 -0.62 -4.03 -7.82
CA MET A 109 -1.81 -4.69 -8.33
C MET A 109 -1.49 -5.64 -9.49
N ASP A 110 -0.62 -5.22 -10.39
CA ASP A 110 -0.23 -6.00 -11.56
C ASP A 110 0.59 -7.23 -11.14
N ALA A 111 1.62 -7.04 -10.31
CA ALA A 111 2.46 -8.16 -9.83
C ALA A 111 1.68 -9.22 -9.06
N PHE A 112 0.71 -8.82 -8.22
CA PHE A 112 -0.09 -9.77 -7.45
C PHE A 112 -1.13 -10.49 -8.30
N ARG A 113 -1.69 -9.83 -9.32
CA ARG A 113 -2.57 -10.50 -10.31
C ARG A 113 -1.80 -11.52 -11.13
N ASP A 114 -0.60 -11.18 -11.60
CA ASP A 114 0.27 -12.10 -12.35
C ASP A 114 0.68 -13.32 -11.51
N ALA A 115 0.73 -13.17 -10.19
CA ALA A 115 0.97 -14.27 -9.25
C ALA A 115 -0.28 -15.14 -8.96
N ASP A 116 -1.44 -14.83 -9.53
CA ASP A 116 -2.76 -15.43 -9.24
C ASP A 116 -3.23 -15.22 -7.79
N ILE A 117 -2.96 -14.03 -7.24
CA ILE A 117 -3.41 -13.59 -5.92
C ILE A 117 -4.52 -12.55 -6.10
N LEU A 118 -5.61 -12.67 -5.33
CA LEU A 118 -6.68 -11.66 -5.35
C LEU A 118 -6.17 -10.33 -4.79
N VAL A 119 -6.52 -9.21 -5.41
CA VAL A 119 -5.98 -7.90 -5.06
C VAL A 119 -7.07 -7.01 -4.45
N GLY A 120 -6.73 -6.36 -3.34
CA GLY A 120 -7.50 -5.28 -2.71
C GLY A 120 -6.62 -4.06 -2.39
N PHE A 121 -7.25 -2.92 -2.13
CA PHE A 121 -6.61 -1.65 -1.85
C PHE A 121 -7.49 -0.70 -1.04
#